data_AF-A0A225DJI3-F1
#
_entry.id   AF-A0A225DJI3-F1
#
_cell.length_a   1.000
_cell.length_b   1.000
_cell.length_c   1.000
_cell.angle_alpha   90.00
_cell.angle_beta   90.00
_cell.angle_gamma   90.00
#
_symmetry.space_group_name_H-M   'P 1'
#
loop_
_entity.id
_entity.type
_entity.pdbx_description
1 polymer ?
#
loop_
_entity_poly.entity_id
_entity_poly.type
_entity_poly.pdbx_seq_one_letter_code
_entity_poly.pdbx_strand_id
1 'polypeptide(L)' 'MPILADAFQDAGCDNEDILSHCRDVGTHARNCWVLDLLLDKG' A
#
# COMPACT_ATOMS: atom_id res chain seq x y z
N MET A 1 -3.90 -3.57 -5.89
CA MET A 1 -4.26 -2.41 -6.75
C MET A 1 -3.00 -1.76 -7.33
N PRO A 2 -2.65 -2.00 -8.60
CA PRO A 2 -1.35 -1.60 -9.16
C PRO A 2 -1.08 -0.10 -9.16
N ILE A 3 -2.12 0.74 -9.34
CA ILE A 3 -2.01 2.21 -9.34
C ILE A 3 -1.50 2.75 -7.99
N LEU A 4 -1.88 2.11 -6.88
CA LEU A 4 -1.45 2.55 -5.55
C LEU A 4 0.06 2.31 -5.35
N ALA A 5 0.58 1.18 -5.83
CA ALA A 5 2.01 0.87 -5.78
C ALA A 5 2.83 1.85 -6.64
N ASP A 6 2.28 2.28 -7.77
CA ASP A 6 2.93 3.25 -8.65
C ASP A 6 3.00 4.63 -7.98
N ALA A 7 1.87 5.09 -7.41
CA ALA A 7 1.82 6.34 -6.65
C ALA A 7 2.76 6.35 -5.44
N PHE A 8 2.95 5.20 -4.77
CA PHE A 8 3.92 5.09 -3.69
C PHE A 8 5.36 5.25 -4.17
N GLN A 9 5.76 4.60 -5.27
CA GLN A 9 7.10 4.79 -5.84
C GLN A 9 7.33 6.23 -6.32
N ASP A 10 6.33 6.86 -6.93
CA ASP A 10 6.43 8.27 -7.36
C ASP A 10 6.58 9.22 -6.17
N ALA A 11 5.95 8.91 -5.03
CA ALA A 11 6.14 9.62 -3.77
C ALA A 11 7.49 9.31 -3.07
N GLY A 12 8.34 8.44 -3.65
CA GLY A 12 9.62 8.04 -3.08
C GLY A 12 9.55 6.94 -2.01
N CYS A 13 8.47 6.15 -2.01
CA CYS A 13 8.33 4.99 -1.14
C CYS A 13 8.88 3.73 -1.84
N ASP A 14 10.06 3.29 -1.40
CA ASP A 14 10.74 2.08 -1.90
C ASP A 14 10.58 0.86 -0.98
N ASN A 15 9.57 0.87 -0.10
CA ASN A 15 9.36 -0.25 0.83
C ASN A 15 8.78 -1.45 0.07
N GLU A 16 9.60 -2.48 -0.13
CA GLU A 16 9.26 -3.67 -0.91
C GLU A 16 8.00 -4.39 -0.39
N ASP A 17 7.78 -4.42 0.92
CA ASP A 17 6.58 -5.03 1.51
C ASP A 17 5.30 -4.28 1.12
N ILE A 18 5.33 -2.94 1.13
CA ILE A 18 4.19 -2.09 0.75
C ILE A 18 3.92 -2.24 -0.74
N LEU A 19 4.97 -2.16 -1.57
CA LEU A 19 4.87 -2.24 -3.03
C LEU A 19 4.39 -3.62 -3.47
N SER A 20 4.94 -4.68 -2.90
CA SER A 20 4.54 -6.07 -3.18
C SER A 20 3.09 -6.31 -2.76
N HIS A 21 2.69 -5.85 -1.57
CA HIS A 21 1.29 -5.94 -1.12
C HIS A 21 0.33 -5.18 -2.04
N CYS A 22 0.68 -3.96 -2.47
CA CYS A 22 -0.15 -3.16 -3.38
C CYS A 22 -0.24 -3.76 -4.79
N ARG A 23 0.78 -4.49 -5.23
CA ARG A 23 0.81 -5.21 -6.52
C ARG A 23 0.08 -6.55 -6.46
N ASP A 24 -0.03 -7.14 -5.28
CA ASP A 24 -0.79 -8.38 -5.07
C ASP A 24 -2.30 -8.16 -5.29
N VAL A 25 -2.99 -9.22 -5.70
CA VAL A 25 -4.46 -9.24 -5.94
C VAL A 25 -5.23 -9.45 -4.61
N GLY A 26 -4.64 -9.03 -3.50
CA GLY A 26 -5.28 -9.02 -2.18
C GLY A 26 -6.43 -8.02 -2.09
N THR A 27 -7.41 -8.31 -1.25
CA THR A 27 -8.51 -7.37 -0.97
C THR A 27 -7.99 -6.21 -0.11
N HIS A 28 -7.76 -5.04 -0.72
CA HIS A 28 -7.41 -3.81 0.00
C HIS A 28 -8.67 -3.17 0.60
N ALA A 29 -9.16 -3.68 1.74
CA ALA A 29 -10.30 -3.16 2.49
C ALA A 29 -9.91 -2.80 3.94
N ARG A 30 -10.88 -2.55 4.84
CA ARG A 30 -10.62 -2.46 6.30
C ARG A 30 -9.87 -3.73 6.74
N ASN A 31 -8.75 -3.54 7.45
CA ASN A 31 -7.69 -4.53 7.79
C ASN A 31 -6.53 -4.66 6.78
N CYS A 32 -6.52 -3.90 5.69
CA CYS A 32 -5.29 -3.73 4.91
C CYS A 32 -4.30 -2.89 5.73
N TRP A 33 -3.19 -3.51 6.13
CA TRP A 33 -2.17 -2.85 6.95
C TRP A 33 -1.57 -1.61 6.26
N VAL A 34 -1.46 -1.59 4.93
CA VAL A 34 -1.02 -0.40 4.18
C VAL A 34 -2.01 0.75 4.32
N LEU A 35 -3.31 0.47 4.27
CA LEU A 35 -4.34 1.50 4.48
C LEU A 35 -4.40 1.95 5.94
N ASP A 36 -4.13 1.04 6.88
CA ASP A 36 -4.07 1.36 8.32
C ASP A 36 -2.91 2.32 8.63
N LEU A 37 -1.73 2.06 8.06
CA LEU A 37 -0.57 2.97 8.11
C LEU A 37 -0.88 4.35 7.50
N LEU A 38 -1.59 4.39 6.37
CA LEU A 38 -1.96 5.66 5.71
C LEU A 38 -3.03 6.44 6.47
N LEU A 39 -3.95 5.76 7.12
CA LEU A 39 -5.06 6.37 7.85
C LEU A 39 -4.67 6.79 9.27
N ASP A 40 -3.42 6.58 9.68
CA ASP A 40 -2.87 6.97 10.99
C ASP A 40 -3.82 6.60 12.14
N LYS A 41 -4.34 5.37 12.10
CA LYS A 41 -5.07 4.84 13.26
C LYS A 41 -4.07 4.34 14.28
N GLY A 42 -3.68 5.24 15.18
CA GLY A 42 -3.26 4.87 16.53
C GLY A 42 -4.34 4.12 17.30
#